data_AF-A0A0P1GL59-F1
#
_entry.id   AF-A0A0P1GL59-F1
#
_cell.length_a   1.000
_cell.length_b   1.000
_cell.length_c   1.000
_cell.angle_alpha   90.00
_cell.angle_beta   90.00
_cell.angle_gamma   90.00
#
_symmetry.space_group_name_H-M   'P 1'
#
loop_
_entity.id
_entity.type
_entity.pdbx_description
1 polymer ?
#
loop_
_entity_poly.entity_id
_entity_poly.type
_entity_poly.pdbx_seq_one_letter_code
_entity_poly.pdbx_strand_id
1 'polypeptide(L)'
;MYGTRYNSVTGLSERYIVEPAQPTKYKLEPAKYNNLTDTDLSKMVSVTNTQNSQVFTVDVRDTSPTRAKDIANSIAKVFKEKIATIMSVSNVSIVSKATTDTTPVAPRLKLIAAIGAIIGMIIAFVWGLIRELTDQTIKDIDFITDNLGLVNLGIVNYVQQMKDLDETIKESKSDRSDFPEDMTQNEFPQRSRRRI
;
A
#
# COMPACT_ATOMS: atom_id res chain seq x y z
N MET A 1 33.01 38.91 41.23
CA MET A 1 33.26 38.85 42.69
C MET A 1 34.78 38.76 42.89
N TYR A 2 35.39 39.46 43.84
CA TYR A 2 36.85 39.36 44.05
C TYR A 2 37.16 38.17 44.95
N GLY A 3 38.07 37.29 44.53
CA GLY A 3 38.62 36.21 45.36
C GLY A 3 40.03 36.55 45.81
N THR A 4 40.44 36.05 46.97
CA THR A 4 41.84 36.08 47.42
C THR A 4 42.40 34.67 47.39
N ARG A 5 43.64 34.50 46.92
CA ARG A 5 44.38 33.24 47.08
C ARG A 5 45.75 33.52 47.68
N TYR A 6 46.20 32.63 48.54
CA TYR A 6 47.53 32.70 49.14
C TYR A 6 48.54 31.99 48.24
N ASN A 7 49.61 32.68 47.87
CA ASN A 7 50.69 32.10 47.07
C ASN A 7 51.81 31.64 48.02
N SER A 8 52.00 30.32 48.15
CA SER A 8 52.99 29.72 49.05
C SER A 8 54.44 29.94 48.62
N VAL A 9 54.68 30.35 47.38
CA VAL A 9 56.03 30.58 46.83
C VAL A 9 56.51 32.00 47.12
N THR A 10 55.60 32.98 47.09
CA THR A 10 55.93 34.40 47.32
C THR A 10 55.52 34.89 48.71
N GLY A 11 54.74 34.11 49.45
CA GLY A 11 54.24 34.45 50.79
C GLY A 11 53.18 35.55 50.80
N LEU A 12 52.67 35.95 49.62
CA LEU A 12 51.76 37.08 49.45
C LEU A 12 50.34 36.61 49.07
N SER A 13 49.34 37.37 49.50
CA SER A 13 47.93 37.15 49.14
C SER A 13 47.59 37.94 47.88
N GLU A 14 47.27 37.23 46.81
CA GLU A 14 46.88 37.81 45.52
C GLU A 14 45.36 37.92 45.43
N ARG A 15 44.87 39.07 44.95
CA ARG A 15 43.46 39.26 44.58
C ARG A 15 43.28 38.88 43.11
N TYR A 16 42.33 38.01 42.83
CA TYR A 16 41.94 37.68 41.46
C TYR A 16 40.46 37.98 41.26
N ILE A 17 40.12 38.33 40.03
CA ILE A 17 38.75 38.64 39.64
C ILE A 17 38.08 37.29 39.31
N VAL A 18 37.07 36.92 40.09
CA VAL A 18 36.16 35.84 39.72
C VAL A 18 35.11 36.47 38.81
N GLU A 19 35.32 36.30 37.51
CA GLU A 19 34.30 36.60 36.50
C GLU A 19 33.15 35.60 36.68
N PRO A 20 31.88 36.06 36.80
CA PRO A 20 30.76 35.13 36.90
C PRO A 20 30.74 34.27 35.63
N ALA A 21 30.68 32.95 35.79
CA ALA A 21 30.55 32.03 34.67
C ALA A 21 29.32 32.44 33.85
N GLN A 22 29.54 32.82 32.58
CA GLN A 22 28.43 33.11 31.69
C GLN A 22 27.55 31.86 31.59
N PRO A 23 26.22 31.97 31.69
CA PRO A 23 25.34 30.82 31.57
C PRO A 23 25.65 30.12 30.25
N THR A 24 25.79 28.80 30.28
CA THR A 24 26.09 27.99 29.10
C THR A 24 25.07 28.28 28.00
N LYS A 25 25.49 29.07 27.01
CA LYS A 25 24.70 29.28 25.79
C LYS A 25 24.74 27.98 25.02
N TYR A 26 23.69 27.16 25.14
CA TYR A 26 23.55 25.98 24.31
C TYR A 26 23.50 26.42 22.86
N LYS A 27 24.53 26.07 22.09
CA LYS A 27 24.50 26.22 20.63
C LYS A 27 23.56 25.14 20.12
N LEU A 28 22.32 25.52 19.83
CA LEU A 28 21.36 24.61 19.22
C LEU A 28 21.84 24.31 17.80
N GLU A 29 22.20 23.06 17.53
CA GLU A 29 22.38 22.62 16.15
C GLU A 29 20.99 22.54 15.50
N PRO A 30 20.79 23.17 14.34
CA PRO A 30 19.51 23.10 13.65
C PRO A 30 19.22 21.64 13.30
N ALA A 31 17.98 21.21 13.54
CA ALA A 31 17.55 19.88 13.17
C ALA A 31 17.67 19.69 11.65
N LYS A 32 18.11 18.50 11.23
CA LYS A 32 18.15 18.14 9.81
C LYS A 32 16.74 18.06 9.20
N TYR A 33 15.74 17.74 10.04
CA TYR A 33 14.34 17.62 9.68
C TYR A 33 13.50 18.47 10.64
N ASN A 34 12.83 19.49 10.13
CA ASN A 34 12.09 20.48 10.95
C ASN A 34 10.59 20.15 11.09
N ASN A 35 10.12 19.11 10.40
CA ASN A 35 8.71 18.73 10.33
C ASN A 35 8.40 17.43 11.10
N LEU A 36 9.20 17.11 12.12
CA LEU A 36 9.01 15.93 12.96
C LEU A 36 8.79 16.37 14.40
N THR A 37 7.69 15.92 14.99
CA THR A 37 7.44 16.07 16.43
C THR A 37 7.87 14.81 17.19
N ASP A 38 8.02 14.92 18.51
CA ASP A 38 8.28 13.76 19.38
C ASP A 38 7.17 12.69 19.26
N THR A 39 5.92 13.13 19.14
CA THR A 39 4.78 12.24 18.93
C THR A 39 4.84 11.50 17.60
N ASP A 40 5.46 12.08 16.57
CA ASP A 40 5.64 11.41 15.29
C ASP A 40 6.76 10.37 15.39
N LEU A 41 7.88 10.73 16.03
CA LEU A 41 9.00 9.82 16.25
C LEU A 41 8.59 8.57 17.04
N SER A 42 7.85 8.75 18.13
CA SER A 42 7.37 7.62 18.94
C SER A 42 6.44 6.65 18.19
N LYS A 43 5.67 7.13 17.20
CA LYS A 43 4.81 6.27 16.36
C LYS A 43 5.61 5.52 15.28
N MET A 44 6.69 6.13 14.80
CA MET A 44 7.53 5.57 13.73
C MET A 44 8.53 4.55 14.25
N VAL A 45 8.96 4.69 15.51
CA VAL A 45 10.02 3.89 16.13
C VAL A 45 9.43 2.72 16.90
N SER A 46 9.96 1.53 16.65
CA SER A 46 9.68 0.33 17.42
C SER A 46 10.98 -0.29 17.90
N VAL A 47 11.05 -0.67 19.18
CA VAL A 47 12.22 -1.34 19.74
C VAL A 47 11.81 -2.74 20.15
N THR A 48 12.51 -3.74 19.64
CA THR A 48 12.27 -5.15 19.95
C THR A 48 13.54 -5.80 20.50
N ASN A 49 13.36 -6.79 21.38
CA ASN A 49 14.44 -7.63 21.87
C ASN A 49 14.03 -9.10 21.71
N THR A 50 14.96 -9.94 21.30
CA THR A 50 14.75 -11.39 21.20
C THR A 50 14.99 -12.04 22.56
N GLN A 51 14.15 -13.00 22.94
CA GLN A 51 14.36 -13.76 24.19
C GLN A 51 15.74 -14.42 24.19
N ASN A 52 16.44 -14.33 25.33
CA ASN A 52 17.81 -14.81 25.50
C ASN A 52 18.86 -14.11 24.62
N SER A 53 18.55 -12.93 24.06
CA SER A 53 19.50 -12.13 23.29
C SER A 53 19.90 -10.86 24.02
N GLN A 54 21.16 -10.46 23.83
CA GLN A 54 21.67 -9.14 24.22
C GLN A 54 21.56 -8.12 23.07
N VAL A 55 20.85 -8.48 22.00
CA VAL A 55 20.69 -7.66 20.79
C VAL A 55 19.32 -6.99 20.81
N PHE A 56 19.34 -5.65 20.80
CA PHE A 56 18.17 -4.82 20.59
C PHE A 56 18.06 -4.45 19.11
N THR A 57 16.85 -4.56 18.57
CA THR A 57 16.52 -4.12 17.21
C THR A 57 15.69 -2.85 17.30
N VAL A 58 16.11 -1.82 16.57
CA VAL A 58 15.39 -0.55 16.45
C VAL A 58 14.89 -0.42 15.03
N ASP A 59 13.59 -0.55 14.86
CA ASP A 59 12.89 -0.42 13.59
C ASP A 59 12.30 0.99 13.47
N VAL A 60 12.51 1.64 12.32
CA VAL A 60 11.93 2.95 12.02
C VAL A 60 11.16 2.86 10.71
N ARG A 61 9.86 3.18 10.75
CA ARG A 61 9.00 3.21 9.58
C ARG A 61 8.67 4.63 9.19
N ASP A 62 9.01 5.00 7.96
CA ASP A 62 8.75 6.33 7.42
C ASP A 62 8.44 6.25 5.92
N THR A 63 7.80 7.29 5.38
CA THR A 63 7.52 7.47 3.95
C THR A 63 8.76 7.73 3.11
N SER A 64 9.80 8.32 3.72
CA SER A 64 11.09 8.54 3.06
C SER A 64 12.13 7.54 3.56
N PRO A 65 12.72 6.71 2.67
CA PRO A 65 13.68 5.69 3.08
C PRO A 65 15.01 6.28 3.56
N THR A 66 15.38 7.46 3.06
CA THR A 66 16.57 8.20 3.53
C THR A 66 16.33 8.77 4.93
N ARG A 67 15.13 9.28 5.18
CA ARG A 67 14.75 9.82 6.50
C ARG A 67 14.66 8.71 7.55
N ALA A 68 14.05 7.57 7.22
CA ALA A 68 14.02 6.39 8.10
C ALA A 68 15.42 5.94 8.50
N LYS A 69 16.34 5.81 7.53
CA LYS A 69 17.74 5.47 7.77
C LYS A 69 18.40 6.45 8.73
N ASP A 70 18.27 7.75 8.48
CA ASP A 70 18.93 8.79 9.28
C ASP A 70 18.41 8.80 10.72
N ILE A 71 17.10 8.67 10.89
CA ILE A 71 16.45 8.60 12.20
C ILE A 71 16.94 7.34 12.95
N ALA A 72 16.90 6.17 12.33
CA ALA A 72 17.32 4.92 12.95
C ALA A 72 18.78 4.96 13.43
N ASN A 73 19.68 5.43 12.57
CA ASN A 73 21.10 5.58 12.92
C ASN A 73 21.33 6.63 14.02
N SER A 74 20.57 7.73 14.02
CA SER A 74 20.67 8.76 15.05
C SER A 74 20.18 8.25 16.40
N ILE A 75 19.04 7.55 16.42
CA ILE A 75 18.50 6.91 17.63
C ILE A 75 19.49 5.87 18.15
N ALA A 76 20.06 5.02 17.29
CA ALA A 76 21.05 4.03 17.71
C ALA A 76 22.28 4.67 18.37
N LYS A 77 22.73 5.83 17.86
CA LYS A 77 23.84 6.59 18.45
C LYS A 77 23.48 7.15 19.83
N VAL A 78 22.34 7.83 19.94
CA VAL A 78 21.85 8.39 21.21
C VAL A 78 21.58 7.28 22.22
N PHE A 79 21.00 6.17 21.78
CA PHE A 79 20.75 4.99 22.61
C PHE A 79 22.06 4.42 23.16
N LYS A 80 23.09 4.24 22.33
CA LYS A 80 24.41 3.79 22.77
C LYS A 80 25.00 4.70 23.86
N GLU A 81 24.85 6.02 23.71
CA GLU A 81 25.37 7.00 24.69
C GLU A 81 24.57 6.98 26.00
N LYS A 82 23.25 6.79 25.96
CA LYS A 82 22.37 6.84 27.13
C LYS A 82 22.27 5.52 27.88
N ILE A 83 22.28 4.39 27.18
CA ILE A 83 22.08 3.06 27.77
C ILE A 83 23.22 2.69 28.73
N ALA A 84 24.45 3.11 28.41
CA ALA A 84 25.61 2.88 29.26
C ALA A 84 25.44 3.54 30.64
N THR A 85 24.88 4.75 30.68
CA THR A 85 24.64 5.50 31.91
C THR A 85 23.45 4.99 32.71
N ILE A 86 22.38 4.54 32.04
CA ILE A 86 21.14 4.13 32.71
C ILE A 86 21.26 2.72 33.29
N MET A 87 21.88 1.80 32.55
CA MET A 87 21.95 0.38 32.94
C MET A 87 23.33 -0.03 33.49
N SER A 88 24.28 0.90 33.59
CA SER A 88 25.66 0.62 34.05
C SER A 88 26.33 -0.52 33.28
N VAL A 89 26.05 -0.61 31.98
CA VAL A 89 26.59 -1.63 31.08
C VAL A 89 27.79 -1.09 30.30
N SER A 90 28.81 -1.93 30.11
CA SER A 90 29.99 -1.61 29.32
C SER A 90 29.90 -2.23 27.92
N ASN A 91 30.57 -1.62 26.93
CA ASN A 91 30.76 -2.16 25.58
C ASN A 91 29.51 -2.31 24.70
N VAL A 92 28.59 -1.35 24.72
CA VAL A 92 27.50 -1.30 23.73
C VAL A 92 28.05 -0.93 22.35
N SER A 93 27.72 -1.74 21.34
CA SER A 93 28.12 -1.51 19.96
C SER A 93 26.93 -1.65 19.00
N ILE A 94 27.00 -0.92 17.89
CA ILE A 94 26.00 -1.01 16.82
C ILE A 94 26.46 -2.14 15.91
N VAL A 95 25.77 -3.28 15.98
CA VAL A 95 26.10 -4.48 15.19
C VAL A 95 25.82 -4.26 13.70
N SER A 96 24.66 -3.66 13.40
CA SER A 96 24.25 -3.33 12.03
C SER A 96 23.77 -1.89 11.96
N LYS A 97 24.24 -1.15 10.96
CA LYS A 97 23.80 0.22 10.68
C LYS A 97 22.58 0.17 9.77
N ALA A 98 21.65 1.09 9.96
CA ALA A 98 20.50 1.20 9.07
C ALA A 98 20.96 1.64 7.67
N THR A 99 20.42 0.99 6.65
CA THR A 99 20.61 1.30 5.23
C THR A 99 19.31 1.83 4.62
N THR A 100 19.42 2.52 3.50
CA THR A 100 18.24 3.00 2.77
C THR A 100 17.61 1.82 2.05
N ASP A 101 16.48 1.33 2.55
CA ASP A 101 15.69 0.30 1.89
C ASP A 101 14.68 0.97 0.94
N THR A 102 14.69 0.58 -0.33
CA THR A 102 13.77 1.12 -1.34
C THR A 102 12.48 0.31 -1.47
N THR A 103 12.41 -0.84 -0.80
CA THR A 103 11.25 -1.73 -0.85
C THR A 103 10.22 -1.32 0.22
N PRO A 104 8.98 -0.97 -0.16
CA PRO A 104 7.96 -0.60 0.82
C PRO A 104 7.49 -1.81 1.62
N VAL A 105 7.54 -1.72 2.94
CA VAL A 105 7.03 -2.78 3.85
C VAL A 105 5.50 -2.77 3.99
N ALA A 106 4.86 -1.63 3.71
CA ALA A 106 3.42 -1.42 3.77
C ALA A 106 2.98 -0.27 2.85
N PRO A 107 1.72 -0.24 2.38
CA PRO A 107 0.73 -1.32 2.45
C PRO A 107 1.02 -2.44 1.43
N ARG A 108 0.66 -3.70 1.76
CA ARG A 108 0.81 -4.85 0.85
C ARG A 108 -0.32 -4.88 -0.19
N LEU A 109 -0.19 -4.07 -1.25
CA LEU A 109 -1.23 -3.86 -2.27
C LEU A 109 -1.80 -5.16 -2.84
N LYS A 110 -0.96 -6.14 -3.19
CA LYS A 110 -1.39 -7.43 -3.74
C LYS A 110 -2.30 -8.20 -2.79
N LEU A 111 -1.97 -8.20 -1.49
CA LEU A 111 -2.75 -8.89 -0.46
C LEU A 111 -4.10 -8.20 -0.25
N ILE A 112 -4.10 -6.86 -0.17
CA ILE A 112 -5.33 -6.08 0.01
C ILE A 112 -6.25 -6.25 -1.22
N ALA A 113 -5.68 -6.22 -2.43
CA ALA A 113 -6.44 -6.42 -3.67
C ALA A 113 -7.06 -7.82 -3.74
N ALA A 114 -6.33 -8.86 -3.34
CA ALA A 114 -6.85 -10.23 -3.29
C ALA A 114 -8.02 -10.36 -2.30
N ILE A 115 -7.89 -9.79 -1.10
CA ILE A 115 -8.96 -9.76 -0.10
C ILE A 115 -10.17 -8.99 -0.64
N GLY A 116 -9.93 -7.82 -1.27
CA GLY A 116 -10.99 -7.02 -1.88
C GLY A 116 -11.74 -7.76 -2.98
N ALA A 117 -11.04 -8.53 -3.82
CA ALA A 117 -11.66 -9.34 -4.86
C ALA A 117 -12.58 -10.44 -4.29
N ILE A 118 -12.13 -11.13 -3.23
CA ILE A 118 -12.93 -12.16 -2.55
C ILE A 118 -14.19 -11.54 -1.93
N ILE A 119 -14.04 -10.43 -1.21
CA ILE A 119 -15.17 -9.72 -0.61
C ILE A 119 -16.14 -9.23 -1.69
N GLY A 120 -15.62 -8.66 -2.78
CA GLY A 120 -16.43 -8.23 -3.92
C GLY A 120 -17.23 -9.37 -4.56
N MET A 121 -16.62 -10.54 -4.71
CA MET A 121 -17.29 -11.74 -5.24
C MET A 121 -18.42 -12.20 -4.31
N ILE A 122 -18.20 -12.21 -3.00
CA ILE A 122 -19.22 -12.59 -2.02
C ILE A 122 -20.40 -11.60 -2.10
N ILE A 123 -20.12 -10.29 -2.15
CA ILE A 123 -21.16 -9.26 -2.26
C ILE A 123 -21.94 -9.42 -3.57
N ALA A 124 -21.25 -9.64 -4.70
CA ALA A 124 -21.89 -9.86 -5.99
C ALA A 124 -22.79 -11.10 -5.99
N PHE A 125 -22.34 -12.18 -5.35
CA PHE A 125 -23.13 -13.40 -5.22
C PHE A 125 -24.39 -13.19 -4.36
N VAL A 126 -24.24 -12.57 -3.18
CA VAL A 126 -25.38 -12.22 -2.32
C VAL A 126 -26.36 -11.31 -3.04
N TRP A 127 -25.86 -10.31 -3.77
CA TRP A 127 -26.70 -9.42 -4.59
C TRP A 127 -27.45 -10.19 -5.69
N GLY A 128 -26.79 -11.13 -6.36
CA GLY A 128 -27.41 -12.03 -7.33
C GLY A 128 -28.52 -12.88 -6.71
N LEU A 129 -28.31 -13.43 -5.52
CA LEU A 129 -29.33 -14.18 -4.79
C LEU A 129 -30.53 -13.31 -4.41
N ILE A 130 -30.29 -12.10 -3.90
CA ILE A 130 -31.38 -11.16 -3.59
C ILE A 130 -32.17 -10.85 -4.87
N ARG A 131 -31.49 -10.65 -6.00
CA ARG A 131 -32.12 -10.39 -7.30
C ARG A 131 -32.97 -11.57 -7.77
N GLU A 132 -32.47 -12.79 -7.63
CA GLU A 132 -33.19 -14.01 -8.01
C GLU A 132 -34.39 -14.28 -7.11
N LEU A 133 -34.22 -14.16 -5.78
CA LEU A 133 -35.32 -14.37 -4.82
C LEU A 133 -36.41 -13.28 -4.92
N THR A 134 -36.06 -12.08 -5.40
CA THR A 134 -37.03 -11.01 -5.64
C THR A 134 -37.69 -11.12 -7.03
N ASP A 135 -37.22 -12.02 -7.91
CA ASP A 135 -37.87 -12.28 -9.20
C ASP A 135 -39.16 -13.07 -8.97
N GLN A 136 -40.31 -12.42 -9.19
CA GLN A 136 -41.64 -13.03 -9.07
C GLN A 136 -42.13 -13.63 -10.40
N THR A 137 -41.27 -13.77 -11.40
CA THR A 137 -41.67 -14.31 -12.70
C THR A 137 -41.95 -15.81 -12.60
N ILE A 138 -43.20 -16.21 -12.82
CA ILE A 138 -43.61 -17.60 -12.93
C ILE A 138 -43.11 -18.14 -14.27
N LYS A 139 -42.09 -19.00 -14.24
CA LYS A 139 -41.48 -19.63 -15.42
C LYS A 139 -41.85 -21.10 -15.55
N ASP A 140 -42.51 -21.67 -14.54
CA ASP A 140 -42.78 -23.09 -14.46
C ASP A 140 -44.21 -23.42 -14.89
N ILE A 141 -44.35 -24.40 -15.80
CA ILE A 141 -45.63 -24.80 -16.38
C ILE A 141 -46.46 -25.55 -15.34
N ASP A 142 -45.79 -26.33 -14.49
CA ASP A 142 -46.41 -27.08 -13.41
C ASP A 142 -47.02 -26.12 -12.36
N PHE A 143 -46.37 -24.96 -12.13
CA PHE A 143 -46.94 -23.93 -11.26
C PHE A 143 -48.28 -23.39 -11.80
N ILE A 144 -48.41 -23.25 -13.13
CA ILE A 144 -49.63 -22.76 -13.79
C ILE A 144 -50.77 -23.79 -13.72
N THR A 145 -50.46 -25.09 -13.88
CA THR A 145 -51.48 -26.14 -13.81
C THR A 145 -51.89 -26.46 -12.38
N ASP A 146 -50.94 -26.59 -11.45
CA ASP A 146 -51.24 -27.07 -10.09
C ASP A 146 -51.68 -25.95 -9.14
N ASN A 147 -51.13 -24.74 -9.26
CA ASN A 147 -51.49 -23.63 -8.36
C ASN A 147 -52.58 -22.72 -8.94
N LEU A 148 -52.60 -22.51 -10.27
CA LEU A 148 -53.63 -21.70 -10.92
C LEU A 148 -54.80 -22.55 -11.48
N GLY A 149 -54.69 -23.88 -11.50
CA GLY A 149 -55.76 -24.78 -11.95
C GLY A 149 -56.03 -24.71 -13.45
N LEU A 150 -55.09 -24.20 -14.24
CA LEU A 150 -55.27 -23.99 -15.67
C LEU A 150 -54.89 -25.26 -16.45
N VAL A 151 -55.77 -25.67 -17.37
CA VAL A 151 -55.51 -26.79 -18.27
C VAL A 151 -54.38 -26.40 -19.24
N ASN A 152 -53.29 -27.17 -19.23
CA ASN A 152 -52.17 -26.99 -20.14
C ASN A 152 -52.61 -27.30 -21.58
N LEU A 153 -52.55 -26.30 -22.46
CA LEU A 153 -52.93 -26.40 -23.88
C LEU A 153 -51.74 -26.71 -24.81
N GLY A 154 -50.55 -26.94 -24.26
CA GLY A 154 -49.32 -27.19 -25.00
C GLY A 154 -48.46 -25.93 -25.21
N ILE A 155 -47.19 -26.14 -25.57
CA ILE A 155 -46.21 -25.07 -25.77
C ILE A 155 -46.23 -24.64 -27.24
N VAL A 156 -46.49 -23.35 -27.50
CA VAL A 156 -46.42 -22.77 -28.86
C VAL A 156 -45.01 -22.21 -29.08
N ASN A 157 -44.25 -22.87 -29.95
CA ASN A 157 -42.94 -22.37 -30.36
C ASN A 157 -43.10 -21.20 -31.33
N TYR A 158 -42.67 -20.01 -30.90
CA TYR A 158 -42.62 -18.85 -31.77
C TYR A 158 -41.41 -18.97 -32.69
N VAL A 159 -41.63 -19.25 -33.98
CA VAL A 159 -40.56 -19.13 -34.99
C VAL A 159 -40.40 -17.64 -35.25
N GLN A 160 -39.29 -17.05 -34.78
CA GLN A 160 -38.96 -15.67 -35.09
C GLN A 160 -38.94 -15.51 -36.61
N GLN A 161 -39.75 -14.58 -37.10
CA GLN A 161 -39.76 -14.21 -38.50
C GLN A 161 -38.36 -13.69 -38.82
N MET A 162 -37.64 -14.37 -39.71
CA MET A 162 -36.33 -13.92 -40.17
C MET A 162 -36.53 -12.52 -40.75
N LYS A 163 -35.77 -11.53 -40.27
CA LYS A 163 -35.71 -10.21 -40.90
C LYS A 163 -35.43 -10.42 -42.39
N ASP A 164 -36.08 -9.64 -43.25
CA ASP A 164 -35.89 -9.73 -44.69
C ASP A 164 -34.39 -9.73 -45.00
N LEU A 165 -33.96 -10.67 -45.86
CA LEU A 165 -32.54 -10.86 -46.17
C LEU A 165 -31.91 -9.56 -46.67
N ASP A 166 -32.69 -8.68 -47.31
CA ASP A 166 -32.22 -7.38 -47.79
C ASP A 166 -31.87 -6.41 -46.64
N GLU A 167 -32.59 -6.43 -45.52
CA GLU A 167 -32.25 -5.60 -44.35
C GLU A 167 -31.00 -6.12 -43.63
N THR A 168 -30.87 -7.43 -43.47
CA THR A 168 -29.70 -8.05 -42.82
C THR A 168 -28.43 -7.92 -43.67
N ILE A 169 -28.53 -7.97 -45.00
CA ILE A 169 -27.40 -7.69 -45.91
C ILE A 169 -26.98 -6.22 -45.81
N LYS A 170 -27.92 -5.29 -45.63
CA LYS A 170 -27.62 -3.85 -45.51
C LYS A 170 -26.96 -3.52 -44.17
N GLU A 171 -27.45 -4.12 -43.09
CA GLU A 171 -26.91 -4.03 -41.72
C GLU A 171 -25.49 -4.65 -41.66
N SER A 172 -25.28 -5.81 -42.30
CA SER A 172 -23.96 -6.42 -42.46
C SER A 172 -22.99 -5.59 -43.30
N LYS A 173 -23.49 -4.86 -44.32
CA LYS A 173 -22.66 -4.02 -45.18
C LYS A 173 -22.26 -2.71 -44.50
N SER A 174 -23.09 -2.15 -43.62
CA SER A 174 -22.73 -1.00 -42.78
C SER A 174 -21.70 -1.35 -41.71
N ASP A 175 -21.76 -2.54 -41.11
CA ASP A 175 -20.73 -3.00 -40.16
C ASP A 175 -19.38 -3.29 -40.84
N ARG A 176 -19.40 -3.63 -42.14
CA ARG A 176 -18.18 -3.94 -42.90
C ARG A 176 -17.46 -2.71 -43.45
N SER A 177 -18.12 -1.55 -43.50
CA SER A 177 -17.52 -0.29 -43.98
C SER A 177 -16.62 0.42 -42.95
N ASP A 178 -16.59 -0.03 -41.69
CA ASP A 178 -15.71 0.51 -40.65
C ASP A 178 -14.35 -0.22 -40.54
N PHE A 179 -14.09 -1.21 -41.40
CA PHE A 179 -12.80 -1.90 -41.47
C PHE A 179 -11.99 -1.46 -42.71
N PRO A 180 -10.73 -1.01 -42.57
CA PRO A 180 -9.87 -0.70 -43.70
C PRO A 180 -9.69 -1.91 -44.62
N GLU A 181 -9.84 -1.71 -45.93
CA GLU A 181 -9.54 -2.69 -47.00
C GLU A 181 -8.04 -3.01 -47.08
N ASP A 182 -7.47 -3.61 -46.05
CA ASP A 182 -6.19 -4.28 -46.20
C ASP A 182 -6.18 -5.50 -45.27
N MET A 183 -6.63 -6.63 -45.84
CA MET A 183 -6.46 -8.03 -45.39
C MET A 183 -7.69 -8.88 -45.77
N THR A 184 -7.92 -9.09 -47.06
CA THR A 184 -8.67 -10.28 -47.53
C THR A 184 -8.02 -10.85 -48.80
N GLN A 185 -6.76 -11.23 -48.70
CA GLN A 185 -6.18 -12.18 -49.64
C GLN A 185 -6.49 -13.59 -49.10
N ASN A 186 -7.69 -14.09 -49.38
CA ASN A 186 -7.98 -15.52 -49.25
C ASN A 186 -8.61 -16.03 -50.54
N GLU A 187 -7.89 -16.97 -51.13
CA GLU A 187 -8.16 -17.66 -52.39
C GLU A 187 -9.53 -18.33 -52.38
N PHE A 188 -10.42 -17.89 -53.28
CA PHE A 188 -11.47 -18.76 -53.76
C PHE A 188 -10.97 -19.44 -55.04
N PRO A 189 -10.96 -20.78 -55.14
CA PRO A 189 -10.54 -21.44 -56.35
C PRO A 189 -11.52 -21.13 -57.48
N GLN A 190 -11.04 -20.41 -58.50
CA GLN A 190 -11.84 -20.11 -59.69
C GLN A 190 -12.07 -21.41 -60.49
N ARG A 191 -13.33 -21.80 -60.60
CA ARG A 191 -13.76 -22.99 -61.35
C ARG A 191 -13.54 -22.74 -62.84
N SER A 192 -12.48 -23.32 -63.40
CA SER A 192 -12.20 -23.35 -64.84
C SER A 192 -13.38 -23.93 -65.62
N ARG A 193 -14.08 -23.06 -66.36
CA ARG A 193 -15.03 -23.50 -67.38
C ARG A 193 -14.25 -23.81 -68.65
N ARG A 194 -13.92 -25.07 -68.87
CA ARG A 194 -13.39 -25.55 -70.15
C ARG A 194 -14.54 -25.56 -71.17
N ARG A 195 -14.47 -24.65 -72.14
CA ARG A 195 -15.28 -24.70 -73.36
C ARG A 195 -14.79 -25.87 -74.21
N ILE A 196 -15.70 -26.75 -74.64
CA ILE A 196 -15.58 -27.55 -75.86
C ILE A 196 -16.58 -26.94 -76.83
#